data_AF-A0AB39T0G9-F1
#
_entry.id   AF-A0AB39T0G9-F1
#
_cell.length_a   1.000
_cell.length_b   1.000
_cell.length_c   1.000
_cell.angle_alpha   90.00
_cell.angle_beta   90.00
_cell.angle_gamma   90.00
#
_symmetry.space_group_name_H-M   'P 1'
#
loop_
_entity.id
_entity.type
_entity.pdbx_description
1 polymer ?
#
loop_
_entity_poly.entity_id
_entity_poly.type
_entity_poly.pdbx_seq_one_letter_code
_entity_poly.pdbx_strand_id
1 'polypeptide(L)'
;MGRRIAKAGLAAGAALLLAACGGGNDPVTGAGTGGGGGGEAGQGDGDGGAAKTASLAQPGSLTVAFCQTLEDGTGGKGYQVILRSFAAKDGAFVGERATTMPAGTEPITGCDGDGPSYRVNSAFNKDLTLVAGLVDGDRAAAFDLATGREVAPPDPDSFTKRPDNGGAAFHPVTDRLWYDMGRLDTSSADAGAVASRDPKGGLKTEEKTPDEKIPGLLEKDGATAETVLATDDIHAPAVPAGGVVATGNTTYGVRLSKVRPDGDGIGAGVYLTDIKTQGLDEDNREFCEPAFWRNATTLVCDFKQLTFSADYTKLLKTEDLVPENDRINGQPVLSADGKSFAFLSKGEDGRRGLFRGDFNGGAPVKITSVDPPVADPEDNLRTALIRWN
;
A
#
# COMPACT_ATOMS: atom_id res chain seq x y z
N MET A 1 50.93 -30.52 13.26
CA MET A 1 51.55 -31.44 12.26
C MET A 1 50.46 -31.90 11.31
N GLY A 2 50.54 -31.55 10.02
CA GLY A 2 49.67 -32.10 8.97
C GLY A 2 49.39 -31.09 7.87
N ARG A 3 50.03 -31.29 6.71
CA ARG A 3 50.16 -30.38 5.56
C ARG A 3 49.17 -30.74 4.43
N ARG A 4 48.63 -29.69 3.79
CA ARG A 4 48.41 -29.44 2.32
C ARG A 4 47.48 -30.43 1.57
N ILE A 5 46.81 -30.14 0.44
CA ILE A 5 47.16 -29.42 -0.81
C ILE A 5 45.84 -29.00 -1.53
N ALA A 6 45.91 -27.89 -2.30
CA ALA A 6 44.89 -27.31 -3.18
C ALA A 6 44.80 -27.92 -4.60
N LYS A 7 43.71 -27.65 -5.35
CA LYS A 7 43.60 -27.45 -6.83
C LYS A 7 42.11 -27.14 -7.15
N ALA A 8 41.71 -25.94 -7.58
CA ALA A 8 41.87 -25.29 -8.90
C ALA A 8 41.16 -26.03 -10.05
N GLY A 9 40.17 -25.36 -10.66
CA GLY A 9 39.47 -25.77 -11.88
C GLY A 9 38.59 -24.65 -12.43
N LEU A 10 39.21 -23.73 -13.19
CA LEU A 10 38.57 -22.79 -14.12
C LEU A 10 38.06 -23.56 -15.36
N ALA A 11 36.88 -23.23 -15.86
CA ALA A 11 36.56 -23.38 -17.28
C ALA A 11 35.49 -22.35 -17.69
N ALA A 12 35.93 -21.43 -18.54
CA ALA A 12 35.11 -20.52 -19.32
C ALA A 12 34.42 -21.28 -20.47
N GLY A 13 33.25 -20.81 -20.87
CA GLY A 13 32.55 -21.31 -22.06
C GLY A 13 31.51 -20.29 -22.53
N ALA A 14 31.98 -19.28 -23.26
CA ALA A 14 31.13 -18.43 -24.08
C ALA A 14 30.77 -19.18 -25.37
N ALA A 15 29.51 -19.10 -25.80
CA ALA A 15 29.12 -19.35 -27.18
C ALA A 15 27.90 -18.49 -27.55
N LEU A 16 28.16 -17.37 -28.22
CA LEU A 16 27.22 -16.74 -29.15
C LEU A 16 27.15 -17.62 -30.41
N LEU A 17 25.93 -17.84 -30.94
CA LEU A 17 25.72 -18.03 -32.37
C LEU A 17 24.43 -17.29 -32.80
N LEU A 18 24.63 -16.38 -33.76
CA LEU A 18 23.62 -15.60 -34.49
C LEU A 18 23.20 -16.36 -35.77
N ALA A 19 21.90 -16.25 -36.10
CA ALA A 19 21.27 -16.17 -37.44
C ALA A 19 21.48 -17.36 -38.43
N ALA A 20 20.63 -17.66 -39.42
CA ALA A 20 19.54 -16.96 -40.10
C ALA A 20 18.69 -17.95 -40.96
N CYS A 21 17.60 -17.42 -41.54
CA CYS A 21 16.88 -17.86 -42.78
C CYS A 21 16.04 -19.14 -42.65
N GLY A 22 14.79 -19.23 -43.09
CA GLY A 22 13.94 -18.55 -44.09
C GLY A 22 12.98 -19.65 -44.60
N GLY A 23 11.79 -19.47 -45.17
CA GLY A 23 10.95 -18.35 -45.60
C GLY A 23 9.63 -18.95 -46.14
N GLY A 24 8.70 -18.12 -46.63
CA GLY A 24 7.54 -18.64 -47.40
C GLY A 24 6.29 -17.74 -47.49
N ASN A 25 6.41 -16.64 -48.26
CA ASN A 25 5.44 -16.02 -49.20
C ASN A 25 3.94 -15.79 -48.82
N ASP A 26 3.60 -14.53 -48.50
CA ASP A 26 2.78 -13.53 -49.26
C ASP A 26 1.92 -13.94 -50.47
N PRO A 27 1.00 -13.08 -51.02
CA PRO A 27 0.28 -11.91 -50.44
C PRO A 27 -1.21 -11.77 -50.93
N VAL A 28 -2.01 -10.87 -50.34
CA VAL A 28 -2.99 -10.08 -51.12
C VAL A 28 -3.03 -8.62 -50.64
N THR A 29 -2.67 -7.79 -51.59
CA THR A 29 -2.76 -6.34 -51.80
C THR A 29 -4.03 -5.61 -51.35
N GLY A 30 -3.82 -4.37 -50.89
CA GLY A 30 -4.83 -3.29 -50.85
C GLY A 30 -4.15 -1.96 -50.58
N ALA A 31 -3.71 -1.28 -51.65
CA ALA A 31 -2.95 -0.04 -51.65
C ALA A 31 -3.81 1.22 -51.50
N GLY A 32 -3.20 2.32 -51.02
CA GLY A 32 -3.77 3.68 -51.10
C GLY A 32 -3.07 4.73 -50.24
N THR A 33 -1.87 5.15 -50.67
CA THR A 33 -1.27 6.52 -50.65
C THR A 33 -1.85 7.60 -49.71
N GLY A 34 -1.13 8.44 -48.97
CA GLY A 34 0.28 8.88 -48.98
C GLY A 34 0.35 10.34 -48.50
N GLY A 35 1.43 10.76 -47.84
CA GLY A 35 1.70 12.18 -47.50
C GLY A 35 2.51 12.36 -46.21
N GLY A 36 3.82 12.55 -46.34
CA GLY A 36 4.75 12.70 -45.22
C GLY A 36 4.84 14.11 -44.65
N GLY A 37 5.43 14.19 -43.46
CA GLY A 37 5.87 15.40 -42.77
C GLY A 37 6.42 15.01 -41.40
N GLY A 38 7.73 15.15 -41.20
CA GLY A 38 8.44 14.64 -40.03
C GLY A 38 8.16 15.39 -38.73
N GLY A 39 8.41 14.68 -37.62
CA GLY A 39 8.44 15.19 -36.26
C GLY A 39 8.57 14.02 -35.30
N GLU A 40 9.61 14.03 -34.47
CA GLU A 40 9.88 13.03 -33.42
C GLU A 40 8.62 12.72 -32.61
N ALA A 41 8.18 11.47 -32.64
CA ALA A 41 7.10 10.98 -31.80
C ALA A 41 7.32 9.51 -31.44
N GLY A 42 7.31 9.26 -30.14
CA GLY A 42 6.70 8.08 -29.53
C GLY A 42 7.28 6.73 -29.95
N GLN A 43 8.22 6.22 -29.16
CA GLN A 43 8.45 4.79 -29.11
C GLN A 43 7.33 4.14 -28.29
N GLY A 44 6.17 3.99 -28.94
CA GLY A 44 5.09 3.12 -28.51
C GLY A 44 5.19 1.76 -29.19
N ASP A 45 4.81 0.75 -28.41
CA ASP A 45 4.22 -0.52 -28.84
C ASP A 45 5.13 -1.62 -29.40
N GLY A 46 5.69 -2.37 -28.46
CA GLY A 46 5.77 -3.82 -28.55
C GLY A 46 5.26 -4.43 -27.24
N ASP A 47 4.11 -5.13 -27.29
CA ASP A 47 3.55 -6.00 -26.24
C ASP A 47 2.59 -5.38 -25.18
N GLY A 48 1.65 -4.53 -25.60
CA GLY A 48 0.60 -3.96 -24.74
C GLY A 48 -0.37 -4.97 -24.08
N GLY A 49 -0.26 -6.27 -24.37
CA GLY A 49 -0.99 -7.35 -23.70
C GLY A 49 -0.25 -7.97 -22.52
N ALA A 50 1.07 -8.17 -22.63
CA ALA A 50 1.86 -8.75 -21.55
C ALA A 50 2.00 -7.79 -20.35
N ALA A 51 2.16 -6.49 -20.59
CA ALA A 51 2.36 -5.51 -19.52
C ALA A 51 1.08 -5.27 -18.67
N LYS A 52 -0.10 -5.52 -19.22
CA LYS A 52 -1.38 -5.47 -18.49
C LYS A 52 -1.71 -6.75 -17.71
N THR A 53 -0.97 -7.83 -17.96
CA THR A 53 -1.18 -9.14 -17.32
C THR A 53 -0.03 -9.54 -16.38
N ALA A 54 1.07 -8.80 -16.40
CA ALA A 54 2.19 -8.99 -15.48
C ALA A 54 1.75 -8.92 -14.01
N SER A 55 2.39 -9.74 -13.16
CA SER A 55 2.28 -9.57 -11.72
C SER A 55 2.87 -8.22 -11.33
N LEU A 56 2.11 -7.42 -10.59
CA LEU A 56 2.57 -6.12 -10.07
C LEU A 56 3.47 -6.33 -8.83
N ALA A 57 3.21 -7.36 -8.04
CA ALA A 57 3.92 -7.72 -6.82
C ALA A 57 5.21 -8.54 -7.11
N GLN A 58 6.01 -8.11 -8.07
CA GLN A 58 7.31 -8.74 -8.35
C GLN A 58 8.36 -8.30 -7.32
N PRO A 59 9.26 -9.20 -6.86
CA PRO A 59 10.34 -8.82 -5.98
C PRO A 59 11.18 -7.66 -6.57
N GLY A 60 11.39 -6.61 -5.78
CA GLY A 60 12.07 -5.40 -6.21
C GLY A 60 11.21 -4.43 -7.01
N SER A 61 9.88 -4.59 -7.06
CA SER A 61 8.97 -3.63 -7.66
C SER A 61 8.47 -2.59 -6.65
N LEU A 62 8.24 -1.37 -7.13
CA LEU A 62 7.61 -0.27 -6.42
C LEU A 62 6.26 0.02 -7.06
N THR A 63 5.20 -0.07 -6.27
CA THR A 63 3.83 0.11 -6.77
C THR A 63 3.27 1.46 -6.33
N VAL A 64 2.81 2.22 -7.31
CA VAL A 64 2.06 3.47 -7.13
C VAL A 64 0.59 3.19 -7.37
N ALA A 65 -0.26 3.61 -6.45
CA ALA A 65 -1.69 3.65 -6.62
C ALA A 65 -2.14 5.04 -7.06
N PHE A 66 -3.10 5.04 -7.97
CA PHE A 66 -3.88 6.21 -8.33
C PHE A 66 -5.35 5.88 -8.07
N CYS A 67 -6.06 6.82 -7.44
CA CYS A 67 -7.51 6.73 -7.35
C CYS A 67 -8.15 8.01 -7.87
N GLN A 68 -9.14 7.87 -8.73
CA GLN A 68 -9.93 8.96 -9.28
C GLN A 68 -11.38 8.82 -8.86
N THR A 69 -11.96 9.89 -8.30
CA THR A 69 -13.40 10.01 -8.15
C THR A 69 -14.00 10.44 -9.49
N LEU A 70 -14.99 9.69 -9.96
CA LEU A 70 -15.73 9.93 -11.19
C LEU A 70 -17.11 10.49 -10.83
N GLU A 71 -17.49 11.62 -11.42
CA GLU A 71 -18.90 12.05 -11.37
C GLU A 71 -19.74 11.06 -12.17
N ASP A 72 -20.76 10.47 -11.56
CA ASP A 72 -21.78 9.81 -12.35
C ASP A 72 -22.80 10.84 -12.86
N GLY A 73 -23.33 10.63 -14.08
CA GLY A 73 -24.30 11.54 -14.70
C GLY A 73 -25.65 11.62 -13.98
N THR A 74 -25.79 10.96 -12.83
CA THR A 74 -26.98 10.92 -11.97
C THR A 74 -26.76 11.58 -10.60
N GLY A 75 -25.57 12.14 -10.32
CA GLY A 75 -25.23 12.85 -9.09
C GLY A 75 -24.62 12.00 -7.97
N GLY A 76 -24.29 10.73 -8.23
CA GLY A 76 -23.49 9.88 -7.35
C GLY A 76 -22.00 9.85 -7.75
N LYS A 77 -21.21 9.10 -6.97
CA LYS A 77 -19.76 8.95 -7.15
C LYS A 77 -19.43 7.55 -7.65
N GLY A 78 -18.66 7.48 -8.73
CA GLY A 78 -17.93 6.29 -9.15
C GLY A 78 -16.45 6.41 -8.78
N TYR A 79 -15.73 5.29 -8.77
CA TYR A 79 -14.29 5.29 -8.47
C TYR A 79 -13.52 4.50 -9.51
N GLN A 80 -12.36 5.02 -9.91
CA GLN A 80 -11.38 4.30 -10.71
C GLN A 80 -10.11 4.09 -9.89
N VAL A 81 -9.68 2.83 -9.78
CA VAL A 81 -8.45 2.44 -9.09
C VAL A 81 -7.44 1.94 -10.10
N ILE A 82 -6.23 2.51 -10.09
CA ILE A 82 -5.14 2.18 -10.99
C ILE A 82 -3.89 1.88 -10.19
N LEU A 83 -3.24 0.75 -10.43
CA LEU A 83 -1.94 0.40 -9.89
C LEU A 83 -0.92 0.35 -11.00
N ARG A 84 0.20 1.07 -10.84
CA ARG A 84 1.38 0.97 -11.72
C ARG A 84 2.57 0.50 -10.91
N SER A 85 3.30 -0.48 -11.44
CA SER A 85 4.53 -0.95 -10.82
C SER A 85 5.76 -0.66 -11.68
N PHE A 86 6.85 -0.28 -11.00
CA PHE A 86 8.13 0.05 -11.60
C PHE A 86 9.23 -0.75 -10.92
N ALA A 87 10.26 -1.19 -11.65
CA ALA A 87 11.41 -1.84 -11.05
C ALA A 87 12.21 -0.83 -10.21
N ALA A 88 12.53 -1.15 -8.96
CA ALA A 88 13.24 -0.25 -8.05
C ALA A 88 14.70 0.02 -8.48
N LYS A 89 15.25 -0.83 -9.34
CA LYS A 89 16.65 -0.76 -9.78
C LYS A 89 16.89 0.32 -10.84
N ASP A 90 16.04 0.37 -11.85
CA ASP A 90 16.22 1.18 -13.06
C ASP A 90 14.95 1.93 -13.48
N GLY A 91 13.84 1.76 -12.73
CA GLY A 91 12.59 2.41 -13.01
C GLY A 91 11.83 1.87 -14.21
N ALA A 92 12.24 0.71 -14.74
CA ALA A 92 11.55 0.06 -15.85
C ALA A 92 10.09 -0.22 -15.46
N PHE A 93 9.17 0.10 -16.37
CA PHE A 93 7.76 -0.22 -16.18
C PHE A 93 7.59 -1.75 -16.10
N VAL A 94 6.96 -2.22 -15.02
CA VAL A 94 6.68 -3.65 -14.79
C VAL A 94 5.29 -4.00 -15.31
N GLY A 95 4.31 -3.16 -15.01
CA GLY A 95 2.93 -3.38 -15.43
C GLY A 95 1.95 -2.43 -14.78
N GLU A 96 0.71 -2.52 -15.26
CA GLU A 96 -0.42 -1.73 -14.75
C GLU A 96 -1.66 -2.61 -14.63
N ARG A 97 -2.47 -2.32 -13.61
CA ARG A 97 -3.86 -2.77 -13.51
C ARG A 97 -4.75 -1.57 -13.26
N ALA A 98 -5.86 -1.49 -13.98
CA ALA A 98 -6.82 -0.43 -13.85
C ALA A 98 -8.21 -1.05 -13.82
N THR A 99 -9.05 -0.60 -12.89
CA THR A 99 -10.45 -0.98 -12.83
C THR A 99 -11.33 0.18 -12.43
N THR A 100 -12.55 0.18 -12.94
CA THR A 100 -13.64 0.99 -12.41
C THR A 100 -14.42 0.14 -11.41
N MET A 101 -14.68 0.71 -10.24
CA MET A 101 -15.45 0.08 -9.19
C MET A 101 -16.95 0.09 -9.57
N PRO A 102 -17.73 -0.93 -9.20
CA PRO A 102 -19.18 -0.93 -9.43
C PRO A 102 -19.86 0.27 -8.75
N ALA A 103 -21.02 0.68 -9.27
CA ALA A 103 -21.83 1.72 -8.63
C ALA A 103 -22.22 1.32 -7.20
N GLY A 104 -22.28 2.29 -6.30
CA GLY A 104 -22.56 2.04 -4.88
C GLY A 104 -21.41 1.38 -4.12
N THR A 105 -20.19 1.40 -4.66
CA THR A 105 -19.02 0.82 -3.98
C THR A 105 -17.90 1.84 -3.85
N GLU A 106 -17.28 1.89 -2.68
CA GLU A 106 -16.17 2.79 -2.37
C GLU A 106 -14.93 1.97 -1.99
N PRO A 107 -13.79 2.15 -2.65
CA PRO A 107 -12.56 1.45 -2.26
C PRO A 107 -11.96 2.09 -0.99
N ILE A 108 -11.33 1.29 -0.14
CA ILE A 108 -10.62 1.76 1.09
C ILE A 108 -9.30 2.50 0.74
N THR A 109 -9.09 2.87 -0.52
CA THR A 109 -7.87 3.52 -0.99
C THR A 109 -7.88 5.05 -0.78
N GLY A 110 -8.90 5.61 -0.13
CA GLY A 110 -8.99 7.04 0.20
C GLY A 110 -9.01 7.92 -1.05
N CYS A 111 -10.06 7.76 -1.88
CA CYS A 111 -10.19 8.50 -3.14
C CYS A 111 -10.71 9.93 -2.95
N ASP A 112 -11.37 10.21 -1.84
CA ASP A 112 -11.94 11.51 -1.52
C ASP A 112 -11.02 12.35 -0.61
N GLY A 113 -10.91 13.66 -0.90
CA GLY A 113 -10.37 14.70 0.00
C GLY A 113 -8.90 15.10 -0.21
N ASP A 114 -8.60 16.40 -0.01
CA ASP A 114 -7.25 16.97 -0.06
C ASP A 114 -6.39 16.50 1.11
N GLY A 115 -5.46 15.57 0.86
CA GLY A 115 -4.47 15.16 1.86
C GLY A 115 -3.63 13.95 1.43
N PRO A 116 -2.49 13.68 2.09
CA PRO A 116 -1.79 12.41 1.93
C PRO A 116 -2.76 11.29 2.31
N SER A 117 -3.11 10.45 1.34
CA SER A 117 -3.99 9.30 1.54
C SER A 117 -3.43 8.44 2.67
N TYR A 118 -4.19 8.33 3.76
CA TYR A 118 -3.95 7.44 4.88
C TYR A 118 -3.61 6.05 4.36
N ARG A 119 -2.39 5.57 4.64
CA ARG A 119 -1.88 4.20 4.39
C ARG A 119 -2.75 3.29 3.52
N VAL A 120 -2.75 3.57 2.24
CA VAL A 120 -3.52 2.83 1.23
C VAL A 120 -2.98 1.41 1.00
N ASN A 121 -1.86 1.03 1.64
CA ASN A 121 -1.22 -0.26 1.47
C ASN A 121 -2.07 -1.43 2.01
N SER A 122 -2.87 -1.19 3.06
CA SER A 122 -3.80 -2.18 3.61
C SER A 122 -5.06 -2.32 2.77
N ALA A 123 -5.37 -1.38 1.88
CA ALA A 123 -6.49 -1.52 0.96
C ALA A 123 -6.23 -2.59 -0.12
N PHE A 124 -4.98 -3.00 -0.34
CA PHE A 124 -4.61 -3.96 -1.37
C PHE A 124 -4.06 -5.26 -0.80
N ASN A 125 -4.47 -6.36 -1.41
CA ASN A 125 -4.00 -7.69 -1.04
C ASN A 125 -2.50 -7.87 -1.35
N LYS A 126 -1.87 -8.92 -0.83
CA LYS A 126 -0.41 -9.10 -0.90
C LYS A 126 0.11 -9.16 -2.34
N ASP A 127 -0.70 -9.71 -3.24
CA ASP A 127 -0.35 -9.91 -4.66
C ASP A 127 -0.78 -8.74 -5.56
N LEU A 128 -1.39 -7.68 -4.99
CA LEU A 128 -1.88 -6.50 -5.71
C LEU A 128 -2.86 -6.85 -6.83
N THR A 129 -3.69 -7.86 -6.57
CA THR A 129 -4.74 -8.34 -7.47
C THR A 129 -6.14 -7.95 -7.00
N LEU A 130 -6.32 -7.65 -5.72
CA LEU A 130 -7.59 -7.27 -5.12
C LEU A 130 -7.46 -5.93 -4.40
N VAL A 131 -8.57 -5.19 -4.35
CA VAL A 131 -8.76 -3.99 -3.53
C VAL A 131 -9.94 -4.20 -2.57
N ALA A 132 -9.78 -3.78 -1.32
CA ALA A 132 -10.84 -3.78 -0.33
C ALA A 132 -11.76 -2.58 -0.56
N GLY A 133 -13.06 -2.77 -0.33
CA GLY A 133 -14.04 -1.70 -0.44
C GLY A 133 -15.27 -1.95 0.41
N LEU A 134 -16.11 -0.93 0.50
CA LEU A 134 -17.43 -0.98 1.11
C LEU A 134 -18.49 -0.91 0.01
N VAL A 135 -19.45 -1.83 0.05
CA VAL A 135 -20.65 -1.80 -0.79
C VAL A 135 -21.76 -1.12 0.00
N ASP A 136 -22.46 -0.19 -0.63
CA ASP A 136 -23.54 0.64 -0.08
C ASP A 136 -23.14 1.40 1.21
N GLY A 137 -21.83 1.58 1.43
CA GLY A 137 -21.26 2.30 2.56
C GLY A 137 -21.01 1.47 3.82
N ASP A 138 -21.47 0.22 3.88
CA ASP A 138 -21.46 -0.56 5.13
C ASP A 138 -21.15 -2.05 4.96
N ARG A 139 -20.79 -2.53 3.76
CA ARG A 139 -20.49 -3.96 3.57
C ARG A 139 -19.09 -4.17 3.04
N ALA A 140 -18.21 -4.70 3.88
CA ALA A 140 -16.87 -5.06 3.49
C ALA A 140 -16.86 -6.08 2.35
N ALA A 141 -16.12 -5.78 1.30
CA ALA A 141 -15.99 -6.57 0.09
C ALA A 141 -14.56 -6.51 -0.46
N ALA A 142 -14.25 -7.47 -1.33
CA ALA A 142 -13.01 -7.49 -2.09
C ALA A 142 -13.35 -7.46 -3.58
N PHE A 143 -12.64 -6.64 -4.35
CA PHE A 143 -12.87 -6.47 -5.77
C PHE A 143 -11.62 -6.85 -6.56
N ASP A 144 -11.81 -7.61 -7.63
CA ASP A 144 -10.73 -8.02 -8.52
C ASP A 144 -10.29 -6.83 -9.39
N LEU A 145 -9.02 -6.43 -9.29
CA LEU A 145 -8.48 -5.27 -10.00
C LEU A 145 -8.36 -5.45 -11.52
N ALA A 146 -8.55 -6.65 -12.05
CA ALA A 146 -8.55 -6.89 -13.49
C ALA A 146 -9.96 -6.80 -14.10
N THR A 147 -11.01 -7.08 -13.29
CA THR A 147 -12.39 -7.18 -13.77
C THR A 147 -13.35 -6.17 -13.14
N GLY A 148 -12.98 -5.55 -12.01
CA GLY A 148 -13.82 -4.68 -11.20
C GLY A 148 -14.94 -5.40 -10.46
N ARG A 149 -14.99 -6.73 -10.54
CA ARG A 149 -16.09 -7.51 -9.95
C ARG A 149 -15.80 -7.84 -8.50
N GLU A 150 -16.84 -7.81 -7.69
CA GLU A 150 -16.79 -8.35 -6.33
C GLU A 150 -16.42 -9.84 -6.38
N VAL A 151 -15.47 -10.24 -5.54
CA VAL A 151 -15.01 -11.62 -5.39
C VAL A 151 -15.84 -12.32 -4.33
N ALA A 152 -16.39 -13.48 -4.70
CA ALA A 152 -17.29 -14.27 -3.85
C ALA A 152 -18.41 -13.41 -3.22
N PRO A 153 -19.19 -12.67 -4.03
CA PRO A 153 -20.28 -11.87 -3.52
C PRO A 153 -21.27 -12.78 -2.79
N PRO A 154 -22.00 -12.22 -1.84
CA PRO A 154 -22.99 -12.99 -1.13
C PRO A 154 -24.11 -13.54 -2.00
N ASP A 155 -24.72 -14.62 -1.51
CA ASP A 155 -25.98 -15.11 -2.06
C ASP A 155 -27.07 -14.05 -1.89
N PRO A 156 -27.65 -13.51 -2.98
CA PRO A 156 -28.71 -12.51 -2.90
C PRO A 156 -29.98 -13.05 -2.22
N ASP A 157 -30.19 -14.37 -2.19
CA ASP A 157 -31.35 -15.00 -1.57
C ASP A 157 -31.12 -15.35 -0.08
N SER A 158 -29.97 -14.96 0.48
CA SER A 158 -29.64 -15.18 1.89
C SER A 158 -30.51 -14.31 2.82
N PHE A 159 -31.30 -14.96 3.69
CA PHE A 159 -32.11 -14.29 4.73
C PHE A 159 -31.30 -13.78 5.94
N THR A 160 -30.00 -14.03 6.01
CA THR A 160 -29.15 -13.58 7.12
C THR A 160 -28.91 -12.07 7.06
N LYS A 161 -29.43 -11.33 8.05
CA LYS A 161 -29.06 -9.91 8.26
C LYS A 161 -27.55 -9.83 8.48
N ARG A 162 -26.91 -8.93 7.75
CA ARG A 162 -25.46 -8.73 7.83
C ARG A 162 -25.12 -7.62 8.82
N PRO A 163 -23.94 -7.70 9.45
CA PRO A 163 -23.39 -6.56 10.16
C PRO A 163 -23.01 -5.46 9.19
N ASP A 164 -23.25 -4.23 9.62
CA ASP A 164 -22.70 -3.02 9.03
C ASP A 164 -21.21 -2.98 9.42
N ASN A 165 -20.32 -2.80 8.45
CA ASN A 165 -18.88 -2.82 8.64
C ASN A 165 -18.34 -1.40 8.65
N GLY A 166 -17.61 -1.04 9.71
CA GLY A 166 -16.99 0.28 9.86
C GLY A 166 -15.80 0.52 8.93
N GLY A 167 -15.14 -0.57 8.50
CA GLY A 167 -13.97 -0.51 7.63
C GLY A 167 -13.50 -1.89 7.18
N ALA A 168 -12.58 -1.92 6.22
CA ALA A 168 -12.02 -3.16 5.68
C ALA A 168 -10.54 -3.02 5.34
N ALA A 169 -9.76 -4.07 5.53
CA ALA A 169 -8.33 -4.08 5.26
C ALA A 169 -7.84 -5.48 4.87
N PHE A 170 -6.86 -5.56 3.97
CA PHE A 170 -6.13 -6.78 3.71
C PHE A 170 -4.95 -6.92 4.66
N HIS A 171 -4.81 -8.10 5.24
CA HIS A 171 -3.62 -8.45 6.00
C HIS A 171 -2.45 -8.72 5.03
N PRO A 172 -1.31 -8.02 5.14
CA PRO A 172 -0.25 -8.03 4.12
C PRO A 172 0.47 -9.38 3.98
N VAL A 173 0.46 -10.21 5.03
CA VAL A 173 1.05 -11.57 5.00
C VAL A 173 0.05 -12.67 4.64
N THR A 174 -1.13 -12.68 5.28
CA THR A 174 -2.10 -13.79 5.15
C THR A 174 -3.06 -13.63 3.98
N ASP A 175 -3.11 -12.46 3.35
CA ASP A 175 -4.02 -12.11 2.26
C ASP A 175 -5.53 -12.16 2.61
N ARG A 176 -5.85 -12.35 3.90
CA ARG A 176 -7.23 -12.34 4.37
C ARG A 176 -7.78 -10.92 4.32
N LEU A 177 -9.07 -10.81 3.98
CA LEU A 177 -9.83 -9.57 4.15
C LEU A 177 -10.33 -9.51 5.59
N TRP A 178 -9.95 -8.47 6.30
CA TRP A 178 -10.38 -8.14 7.67
C TRP A 178 -11.37 -6.99 7.60
N TYR A 179 -12.30 -6.95 8.54
CA TYR A 179 -13.28 -5.88 8.64
C TYR A 179 -13.81 -5.76 10.05
N ASP A 180 -14.14 -4.53 10.43
CA ASP A 180 -14.89 -4.24 11.63
C ASP A 180 -16.31 -4.77 11.42
N MET A 181 -16.80 -5.56 12.36
CA MET A 181 -18.14 -6.16 12.31
C MET A 181 -19.22 -5.21 12.83
N GLY A 182 -18.84 -4.00 13.24
CA GLY A 182 -19.74 -2.94 13.63
C GLY A 182 -20.68 -3.31 14.77
N ARG A 183 -21.42 -2.30 15.21
CA ARG A 183 -22.14 -2.28 16.48
C ARG A 183 -23.59 -2.75 16.33
N LEU A 184 -23.83 -3.96 15.83
CA LEU A 184 -25.17 -4.52 15.98
C LEU A 184 -25.42 -4.80 17.47
N ASP A 185 -26.27 -3.96 18.08
CA ASP A 185 -26.84 -4.05 19.43
C ASP A 185 -25.93 -4.78 20.43
N THR A 186 -25.27 -4.02 21.30
CA THR A 186 -24.37 -4.39 22.41
C THR A 186 -24.89 -5.47 23.39
N SER A 187 -26.02 -6.09 23.09
CA SER A 187 -26.67 -7.17 23.83
C SER A 187 -26.32 -8.58 23.36
N SER A 188 -25.65 -8.77 22.21
CA SER A 188 -25.27 -10.12 21.75
C SER A 188 -23.78 -10.40 21.94
N ALA A 189 -23.46 -11.36 22.81
CA ALA A 189 -22.11 -11.87 23.04
C ALA A 189 -21.46 -12.55 21.81
N ASP A 190 -22.19 -12.63 20.69
CA ASP A 190 -21.78 -13.23 19.42
C ASP A 190 -21.38 -12.19 18.36
N ALA A 191 -21.55 -10.89 18.64
CA ALA A 191 -21.07 -9.81 17.78
C ALA A 191 -19.57 -9.61 18.06
N GLY A 192 -18.71 -10.43 17.46
CA GLY A 192 -17.27 -10.18 17.56
C GLY A 192 -16.90 -8.89 16.85
N ALA A 193 -16.12 -8.00 17.46
CA ALA A 193 -15.76 -6.70 16.90
C ALA A 193 -14.97 -6.75 15.59
N VAL A 194 -14.19 -7.81 15.34
CA VAL A 194 -13.42 -7.91 14.09
C VAL A 194 -13.62 -9.28 13.48
N ALA A 195 -13.80 -9.35 12.17
CA ALA A 195 -13.81 -10.60 11.43
C ALA A 195 -12.76 -10.61 10.34
N SER A 196 -12.35 -11.82 9.95
CA SER A 196 -11.50 -12.02 8.76
C SER A 196 -11.99 -13.19 7.94
N ARG A 197 -11.81 -13.13 6.61
CA ARG A 197 -12.15 -14.22 5.69
C ARG A 197 -11.13 -14.36 4.56
N ASP A 198 -11.09 -15.54 3.94
CA ASP A 198 -10.50 -15.66 2.60
C ASP A 198 -11.43 -14.92 1.62
N PRO A 199 -10.94 -13.90 0.88
CA PRO A 199 -11.77 -13.17 -0.07
C PRO A 199 -12.42 -14.09 -1.12
N LYS A 200 -11.75 -15.17 -1.55
CA LYS A 200 -12.29 -16.12 -2.54
C LYS A 200 -13.19 -17.19 -1.91
N GLY A 201 -12.92 -17.55 -0.66
CA GLY A 201 -13.77 -18.45 0.12
C GLY A 201 -15.09 -17.79 0.57
N GLY A 202 -15.14 -16.45 0.58
CA GLY A 202 -16.28 -15.67 1.01
C GLY A 202 -16.64 -15.95 2.47
N LEU A 203 -17.90 -15.71 2.83
CA LEU A 203 -18.40 -15.83 4.21
C LEU A 203 -18.28 -17.24 4.81
N LYS A 204 -18.16 -18.28 3.97
CA LYS A 204 -17.99 -19.66 4.46
C LYS A 204 -16.66 -19.87 5.20
N THR A 205 -15.72 -18.93 5.04
CA THR A 205 -14.39 -18.95 5.65
C THR A 205 -14.21 -17.85 6.71
N GLU A 206 -15.31 -17.18 7.08
CA GLU A 206 -15.29 -16.11 8.06
C GLU A 206 -14.93 -16.64 9.45
N GLU A 207 -13.97 -15.96 10.07
CA GLU A 207 -13.54 -16.18 11.44
C GLU A 207 -13.78 -14.87 12.21
N LYS A 208 -14.64 -14.95 13.22
CA LYS A 208 -14.97 -13.81 14.09
C LYS A 208 -14.05 -13.79 15.30
N THR A 209 -13.52 -12.62 15.62
CA THR A 209 -12.75 -12.37 16.82
C THR A 209 -13.59 -11.54 17.80
N PRO A 210 -13.85 -12.07 19.01
CA PRO A 210 -14.57 -11.32 20.03
C PRO A 210 -13.69 -10.21 20.63
N ASP A 211 -14.34 -9.19 21.18
CA ASP A 211 -13.71 -7.94 21.64
C ASP A 211 -12.57 -8.19 22.64
N GLU A 212 -12.78 -9.11 23.58
CA GLU A 212 -11.79 -9.44 24.61
C GLU A 212 -10.49 -10.04 24.04
N LYS A 213 -10.48 -10.46 22.77
CA LYS A 213 -9.30 -10.99 22.07
C LYS A 213 -8.61 -9.96 21.17
N ILE A 214 -9.18 -8.77 20.98
CA ILE A 214 -8.54 -7.69 20.18
C ILE A 214 -7.15 -7.32 20.74
N PRO A 215 -6.94 -7.13 22.06
CA PRO A 215 -5.61 -6.82 22.59
C PRO A 215 -4.56 -7.86 22.15
N GLY A 216 -4.92 -9.14 22.15
CA GLY A 216 -4.04 -10.23 21.71
C GLY A 216 -3.71 -10.18 20.22
N LEU A 217 -4.59 -9.63 19.38
CA LEU A 217 -4.28 -9.38 17.97
C LEU A 217 -3.32 -8.20 17.79
N LEU A 218 -3.53 -7.11 18.54
CA LEU A 218 -2.67 -5.92 18.51
C LEU A 218 -1.26 -6.21 19.06
N GLU A 219 -1.12 -7.16 19.98
CA GLU A 219 0.17 -7.61 20.54
C GLU A 219 0.86 -8.71 19.72
N LYS A 220 0.19 -9.29 18.72
CA LYS A 220 0.69 -10.48 18.02
C LYS A 220 1.93 -10.19 17.17
N ASP A 221 1.80 -9.23 16.26
CA ASP A 221 2.84 -8.74 15.36
C ASP A 221 2.38 -7.41 14.74
N GLY A 222 3.32 -6.65 14.19
CA GLY A 222 3.04 -5.33 13.62
C GLY A 222 2.05 -5.38 12.46
N ALA A 223 2.13 -6.38 11.59
CA ALA A 223 1.25 -6.50 10.43
C ALA A 223 -0.22 -6.76 10.84
N THR A 224 -0.42 -7.63 11.84
CA THR A 224 -1.74 -7.91 12.40
C THR A 224 -2.30 -6.67 13.09
N ALA A 225 -1.50 -5.98 13.91
CA ALA A 225 -1.92 -4.77 14.60
C ALA A 225 -2.33 -3.66 13.62
N GLU A 226 -1.52 -3.37 12.61
CA GLU A 226 -1.82 -2.40 11.56
C GLU A 226 -3.11 -2.76 10.80
N THR A 227 -3.32 -4.04 10.50
CA THR A 227 -4.53 -4.49 9.79
C THR A 227 -5.79 -4.28 10.64
N VAL A 228 -5.74 -4.65 11.92
CA VAL A 228 -6.87 -4.52 12.86
C VAL A 228 -7.20 -3.06 13.14
N LEU A 229 -6.20 -2.20 13.25
CA LEU A 229 -6.41 -0.76 13.41
C LEU A 229 -6.98 -0.12 12.14
N ALA A 230 -6.52 -0.55 10.95
CA ALA A 230 -7.05 -0.05 9.69
C ALA A 230 -8.53 -0.40 9.46
N THR A 231 -9.06 -1.47 10.07
CA THR A 231 -10.51 -1.74 10.00
C THR A 231 -11.36 -0.75 10.83
N ASP A 232 -10.71 0.00 11.72
CA ASP A 232 -11.30 1.03 12.60
C ASP A 232 -10.84 2.45 12.17
N ASP A 233 -10.44 2.62 10.90
CA ASP A 233 -9.93 3.88 10.32
C ASP A 233 -8.67 4.46 11.02
N ILE A 234 -7.95 3.62 11.78
CA ILE A 234 -6.69 3.99 12.44
C ILE A 234 -5.51 3.51 11.59
N HIS A 235 -5.01 4.39 10.73
CA HIS A 235 -3.91 4.12 9.81
C HIS A 235 -2.53 4.35 10.44
N ALA A 236 -2.19 3.57 11.47
CA ALA A 236 -1.03 3.80 12.32
C ALA A 236 -0.01 2.64 12.25
N PRO A 237 1.32 2.89 12.09
CA PRO A 237 2.31 1.83 12.07
C PRO A 237 2.52 1.22 13.45
N ALA A 238 2.62 -0.10 13.50
CA ALA A 238 2.93 -0.84 14.71
C ALA A 238 4.37 -1.35 14.68
N VAL A 239 5.01 -1.43 15.85
CA VAL A 239 6.35 -2.03 15.95
C VAL A 239 6.30 -3.47 15.42
N PRO A 240 7.38 -4.01 14.85
CA PRO A 240 7.32 -5.33 14.18
C PRO A 240 6.80 -6.47 15.07
N ALA A 241 7.04 -6.39 16.38
CA ALA A 241 6.57 -7.37 17.35
C ALA A 241 5.12 -7.14 17.85
N GLY A 242 4.43 -6.09 17.39
CA GLY A 242 3.13 -5.68 17.93
C GLY A 242 3.23 -4.95 19.28
N GLY A 243 2.08 -4.54 19.82
CA GLY A 243 1.97 -4.02 21.18
C GLY A 243 2.28 -2.53 21.37
N VAL A 244 2.99 -1.90 20.43
CA VAL A 244 3.23 -0.44 20.39
C VAL A 244 2.91 0.10 19.00
N VAL A 245 2.19 1.22 18.99
CA VAL A 245 1.66 1.86 17.78
C VAL A 245 2.07 3.33 17.81
N ALA A 246 2.47 3.87 16.67
CA ALA A 246 2.72 5.30 16.53
C ALA A 246 1.54 5.97 15.81
N THR A 247 0.98 7.04 16.35
CA THR A 247 -0.03 7.85 15.67
C THR A 247 0.50 9.26 15.42
N GLY A 248 -0.08 9.98 14.47
CA GLY A 248 0.27 11.35 14.17
C GLY A 248 -0.98 12.18 13.93
N ASN A 249 -0.94 13.45 14.29
CA ASN A 249 -1.85 14.46 13.73
C ASN A 249 -1.24 15.86 13.86
N THR A 250 -1.82 16.81 13.13
CA THR A 250 -1.37 18.20 13.07
C THR A 250 -1.45 18.92 14.42
N THR A 251 -2.35 18.49 15.31
CA THR A 251 -2.54 19.13 16.61
C THR A 251 -1.50 18.67 17.63
N TYR A 252 -1.21 17.37 17.67
CA TYR A 252 -0.49 16.74 18.77
C TYR A 252 0.86 16.13 18.38
N GLY A 253 1.21 16.16 17.10
CA GLY A 253 2.43 15.54 16.58
C GLY A 253 2.40 14.02 16.71
N VAL A 254 3.58 13.42 16.67
CA VAL A 254 3.77 11.97 16.87
C VAL A 254 3.44 11.59 18.31
N ARG A 255 2.65 10.53 18.48
CA ARG A 255 2.37 9.87 19.76
C ARG A 255 2.70 8.40 19.67
N LEU A 256 3.17 7.84 20.78
CA LEU A 256 3.30 6.40 20.94
C LEU A 256 2.24 5.92 21.91
N SER A 257 1.53 4.85 21.55
CA SER A 257 0.54 4.21 22.40
C SER A 257 0.89 2.73 22.52
N LYS A 258 0.68 2.17 23.72
CA LYS A 258 0.82 0.74 23.96
C LYS A 258 -0.55 0.08 24.09
N VAL A 259 -0.61 -1.19 23.71
CA VAL A 259 -1.80 -2.01 23.92
C VAL A 259 -2.03 -2.22 25.41
N ARG A 260 -3.28 -2.14 25.82
CA ARG A 260 -3.75 -2.59 27.13
C ARG A 260 -5.09 -3.32 27.02
N PRO A 261 -5.36 -4.29 27.91
CA PRO A 261 -6.60 -5.05 27.88
C PRO A 261 -7.81 -4.27 28.40
N ASP A 262 -7.59 -3.17 29.14
CA ASP A 262 -8.62 -2.37 29.82
C ASP A 262 -9.16 -1.21 28.98
N GLY A 263 -9.42 -1.46 27.69
CA GLY A 263 -10.07 -0.50 26.82
C GLY A 263 -11.54 -0.29 27.18
N ASP A 264 -11.96 0.98 27.30
CA ASP A 264 -13.37 1.37 27.47
C ASP A 264 -13.83 2.08 26.19
N GLY A 265 -14.90 1.58 25.59
CA GLY A 265 -15.41 2.05 24.31
C GLY A 265 -15.41 0.95 23.25
N ILE A 266 -15.42 1.35 21.99
CA ILE A 266 -15.63 0.46 20.85
C ILE A 266 -14.62 0.79 19.74
N GLY A 267 -14.13 -0.25 19.07
CA GLY A 267 -13.10 -0.16 18.03
C GLY A 267 -11.77 -0.71 18.54
N ALA A 268 -10.84 -1.00 17.64
CA ALA A 268 -9.51 -1.46 18.01
C ALA A 268 -8.71 -0.37 18.75
N GLY A 269 -8.98 0.90 18.45
CA GLY A 269 -8.29 2.04 19.05
C GLY A 269 -8.45 2.17 20.56
N VAL A 270 -9.53 1.65 21.16
CA VAL A 270 -9.80 1.83 22.60
C VAL A 270 -8.84 1.05 23.49
N TYR A 271 -8.17 0.05 22.93
CA TYR A 271 -7.13 -0.72 23.61
C TYR A 271 -5.76 -0.04 23.56
N LEU A 272 -5.65 1.15 22.96
CA LEU A 272 -4.41 1.91 22.91
C LEU A 272 -4.36 2.94 24.05
N THR A 273 -3.28 2.92 24.82
CA THR A 273 -3.00 3.91 25.86
C THR A 273 -1.70 4.63 25.58
N ASP A 274 -1.73 5.96 25.60
CA ASP A 274 -0.57 6.79 25.36
C ASP A 274 0.59 6.48 26.32
N ILE A 275 1.78 6.35 25.74
CA ILE A 275 3.06 6.24 26.43
C ILE A 275 3.58 7.66 26.62
N LYS A 276 3.78 8.06 27.89
CA LYS A 276 4.46 9.33 28.20
C LYS A 276 5.92 9.24 27.74
N THR A 277 6.20 9.84 26.60
CA THR A 277 7.50 9.79 25.94
C THR A 277 8.20 11.13 26.09
N GLN A 278 9.26 11.18 26.89
CA GLN A 278 10.09 12.38 27.03
C GLN A 278 10.66 12.79 25.66
N GLY A 279 10.50 14.06 25.28
CA GLY A 279 10.91 14.56 23.96
C GLY A 279 9.84 14.43 22.87
N LEU A 280 8.63 13.99 23.21
CA LEU A 280 7.40 14.16 22.42
C LEU A 280 6.28 14.79 23.27
N ASP A 281 6.66 15.50 24.34
CA ASP A 281 5.73 16.23 25.19
C ASP A 281 5.22 17.52 24.52
N GLU A 282 4.30 18.24 25.16
CA GLU A 282 3.61 19.40 24.56
C GLU A 282 4.57 20.48 24.04
N ASP A 283 5.73 20.63 24.67
CA ASP A 283 6.74 21.62 24.32
C ASP A 283 7.74 21.15 23.26
N ASN A 284 7.81 19.83 22.99
CA ASN A 284 8.83 19.21 22.12
C ASN A 284 8.21 18.26 21.08
N ARG A 285 6.99 18.56 20.60
CA ARG A 285 6.28 17.72 19.62
C ARG A 285 7.06 17.62 18.31
N GLU A 286 7.21 16.39 17.81
CA GLU A 286 7.63 16.16 16.43
C GLU A 286 6.38 16.10 15.54
N PHE A 287 6.25 17.08 14.65
CA PHE A 287 5.15 17.14 13.69
C PHE A 287 5.57 16.44 12.40
N CYS A 288 5.38 15.13 12.36
CA CYS A 288 5.55 14.30 11.18
C CYS A 288 4.53 13.17 11.17
N GLU A 289 4.17 12.68 10.00
CA GLU A 289 3.23 11.56 9.87
C GLU A 289 3.97 10.22 9.97
N PRO A 290 3.66 9.34 10.93
CA PRO A 290 4.30 8.03 11.04
C PRO A 290 4.14 7.20 9.75
N ALA A 291 5.24 6.64 9.24
CA ALA A 291 5.30 5.91 7.98
C ALA A 291 5.60 4.40 8.15
N PHE A 292 6.59 4.02 8.94
CA PHE A 292 6.82 2.61 9.31
C PHE A 292 7.87 2.48 10.41
N TRP A 293 7.90 1.35 11.08
CA TRP A 293 9.00 1.00 11.98
C TRP A 293 10.11 0.30 11.21
N ARG A 294 11.31 0.88 11.22
CA ARG A 294 12.52 0.25 10.63
C ARG A 294 12.98 -0.94 11.47
N ASN A 295 12.83 -0.83 12.78
CA ASN A 295 13.13 -1.88 13.75
C ASN A 295 12.30 -1.61 15.03
N ALA A 296 12.54 -2.38 16.10
CA ALA A 296 11.78 -2.29 17.33
C ALA A 296 11.76 -0.91 17.99
N THR A 297 12.76 -0.05 17.77
CA THR A 297 12.91 1.25 18.47
C THR A 297 13.05 2.43 17.53
N THR A 298 13.01 2.21 16.22
CA THR A 298 13.27 3.25 15.23
C THR A 298 12.06 3.41 14.32
N LEU A 299 11.35 4.52 14.49
CA LEU A 299 10.21 4.93 13.67
C LEU A 299 10.70 5.85 12.55
N VAL A 300 10.22 5.62 11.34
CA VAL A 300 10.27 6.60 10.26
C VAL A 300 8.93 7.32 10.20
N CYS A 301 8.97 8.66 10.21
CA CYS A 301 7.82 9.53 10.01
C CYS A 301 8.20 10.60 8.98
N ASP A 302 7.37 10.82 7.95
CA ASP A 302 7.75 11.59 6.76
C ASP A 302 9.18 11.26 6.28
N PHE A 303 10.13 12.17 6.45
CA PHE A 303 11.56 11.96 6.15
C PHE A 303 12.45 12.13 7.37
N LYS A 304 11.93 11.80 8.54
CA LYS A 304 12.65 11.76 9.80
C LYS A 304 12.74 10.34 10.34
N GLN A 305 13.84 10.05 11.00
CA GLN A 305 14.06 8.85 11.78
C GLN A 305 14.09 9.21 13.26
N LEU A 306 13.09 8.73 14.00
CA LEU A 306 12.97 8.89 15.45
C LEU A 306 13.43 7.60 16.13
N THR A 307 14.44 7.69 16.99
CA THR A 307 14.95 6.55 17.75
C THR A 307 14.57 6.69 19.22
N PHE A 308 13.87 5.69 19.73
CA PHE A 308 13.36 5.66 21.10
C PHE A 308 14.19 4.76 22.01
N SER A 309 14.06 4.95 23.32
CA SER A 309 14.47 3.95 24.30
C SER A 309 13.70 2.65 24.12
N ALA A 310 14.25 1.54 24.62
CA ALA A 310 13.65 0.21 24.47
C ALA A 310 12.26 0.07 25.14
N ASP A 311 11.98 0.90 26.13
CA ASP A 311 10.69 1.00 26.82
C ASP A 311 9.78 2.11 26.25
N TYR A 312 10.23 2.78 25.19
CA TYR A 312 9.55 3.88 24.50
C TYR A 312 9.27 5.12 25.36
N THR A 313 9.85 5.23 26.57
CA THR A 313 9.60 6.37 27.46
C THR A 313 10.43 7.62 27.12
N LYS A 314 11.37 7.52 26.18
CA LYS A 314 12.23 8.63 25.78
C LYS A 314 12.57 8.61 24.29
N LEU A 315 12.47 9.76 23.63
CA LEU A 315 13.07 10.00 22.33
C LEU A 315 14.57 10.28 22.52
N LEU A 316 15.41 9.42 21.94
CA LEU A 316 16.86 9.48 22.07
C LEU A 316 17.52 10.30 20.96
N LYS A 317 16.94 10.24 19.76
CA LYS A 317 17.53 10.85 18.56
C LYS A 317 16.49 11.10 17.48
N THR A 318 16.63 12.24 16.80
CA THR A 318 15.93 12.58 15.56
C THR A 318 16.97 12.78 14.46
N GLU A 319 16.76 12.23 13.27
CA GLU A 319 17.64 12.38 12.10
C GLU A 319 16.81 12.61 10.84
N ASP A 320 17.21 13.57 10.00
CA ASP A 320 16.63 13.74 8.68
C ASP A 320 17.18 12.67 7.71
N LEU A 321 16.27 11.99 7.03
CA LEU A 321 16.56 10.97 6.01
C LEU A 321 16.83 11.59 4.63
N VAL A 322 16.27 12.78 4.39
CA VAL A 322 16.38 13.52 3.13
C VAL A 322 16.75 14.95 3.46
N PRO A 323 17.73 15.56 2.77
CA PRO A 323 18.04 16.98 2.94
C PRO A 323 16.80 17.84 2.68
N GLU A 324 16.70 18.96 3.38
CA GLU A 324 15.67 19.96 3.14
C GLU A 324 15.64 20.37 1.66
N ASN A 325 14.43 20.43 1.11
CA ASN A 325 14.19 20.73 -0.30
C ASN A 325 12.84 21.42 -0.48
N ASP A 326 12.65 22.02 -1.65
CA ASP A 326 11.45 22.73 -2.10
C ASP A 326 10.37 21.81 -2.67
N ARG A 327 10.46 20.50 -2.44
CA ARG A 327 9.60 19.50 -3.08
C ARG A 327 8.52 19.01 -2.13
N ILE A 328 7.37 18.67 -2.70
CA ILE A 328 6.31 18.00 -1.96
C ILE A 328 6.57 16.51 -2.03
N ASN A 329 6.96 15.93 -0.89
CA ASN A 329 7.31 14.52 -0.79
C ASN A 329 6.16 13.74 -0.16
N GLY A 330 5.78 12.62 -0.76
CA GLY A 330 4.81 11.68 -0.20
C GLY A 330 5.45 10.75 0.82
N GLN A 331 4.63 10.03 1.59
CA GLN A 331 5.13 9.10 2.59
C GLN A 331 6.10 8.05 2.00
N PRO A 332 7.19 7.71 2.70
CA PRO A 332 8.10 6.69 2.25
C PRO A 332 7.56 5.28 2.52
N VAL A 333 8.02 4.33 1.72
CA VAL A 333 7.83 2.88 1.92
C VAL A 333 9.18 2.18 2.12
N LEU A 334 9.22 1.21 3.03
CA LEU A 334 10.41 0.45 3.38
C LEU A 334 10.70 -0.65 2.34
N SER A 335 11.97 -0.84 1.97
CA SER A 335 12.39 -2.00 1.17
C SER A 335 12.28 -3.30 1.98
N ALA A 336 12.03 -4.43 1.31
CA ALA A 336 11.92 -5.73 1.98
C ALA A 336 13.16 -6.14 2.82
N ASP A 337 14.35 -5.63 2.47
CA ASP A 337 15.59 -5.89 3.20
C ASP A 337 15.87 -4.89 4.36
N GLY A 338 15.02 -3.88 4.53
CA GLY A 338 15.11 -2.86 5.59
C GLY A 338 16.26 -1.87 5.43
N LYS A 339 16.94 -1.85 4.28
CA LYS A 339 18.14 -1.02 4.06
C LYS A 339 17.89 0.28 3.30
N SER A 340 16.78 0.33 2.57
CA SER A 340 16.43 1.44 1.71
C SER A 340 14.96 1.81 1.92
N PHE A 341 14.60 2.98 1.41
CA PHE A 341 13.21 3.41 1.33
C PHE A 341 12.97 4.08 -0.02
N ALA A 342 11.72 4.10 -0.45
CA ALA A 342 11.31 4.80 -1.66
C ALA A 342 10.18 5.77 -1.35
N PHE A 343 10.04 6.82 -2.15
CA PHE A 343 9.00 7.83 -1.98
C PHE A 343 8.68 8.52 -3.30
N LEU A 344 7.49 9.10 -3.38
CA LEU A 344 7.13 10.01 -4.47
C LEU A 344 7.52 11.43 -4.09
N SER A 345 8.05 12.18 -5.06
CA SER A 345 8.44 13.58 -4.88
C SER A 345 7.92 14.39 -6.06
N LYS A 346 7.19 15.48 -5.78
CA LYS A 346 6.67 16.44 -6.76
C LYS A 346 7.56 17.68 -6.75
N GLY A 347 8.19 17.99 -7.89
CA GLY A 347 8.99 19.19 -8.06
C GLY A 347 8.14 20.43 -8.40
N GLU A 348 8.81 21.58 -8.52
CA GLU A 348 8.17 22.86 -8.89
C GLU A 348 7.45 22.81 -10.26
N ASP A 349 7.95 21.99 -11.19
CA ASP A 349 7.33 21.78 -12.50
C ASP A 349 6.05 20.92 -12.44
N GLY A 350 5.61 20.56 -11.24
CA GLY A 350 4.43 19.75 -10.99
C GLY A 350 4.59 18.26 -11.28
N ARG A 351 5.72 17.82 -11.86
CA ARG A 351 5.93 16.42 -12.22
C ARG A 351 6.33 15.61 -11.00
N ARG A 352 5.72 14.43 -10.87
CA ARG A 352 6.05 13.44 -9.84
C ARG A 352 7.18 12.54 -10.33
N GLY A 353 8.15 12.30 -9.46
CA GLY A 353 9.18 11.29 -9.65
C GLY A 353 9.17 10.29 -8.51
N LEU A 354 9.58 9.07 -8.83
CA LEU A 354 9.84 8.02 -7.85
C LEU A 354 11.32 8.09 -7.47
N PHE A 355 11.60 8.16 -6.17
CA PHE A 355 12.94 8.29 -5.62
C PHE A 355 13.25 7.14 -4.66
N ARG A 356 14.53 6.82 -4.53
CA ARG A 356 15.08 5.88 -3.55
C ARG A 356 16.07 6.60 -2.65
N GLY A 357 15.94 6.40 -1.34
CA GLY A 357 16.96 6.74 -0.34
C GLY A 357 17.51 5.49 0.34
N ASP A 358 18.68 5.62 0.96
CA ASP A 358 19.33 4.57 1.74
C ASP A 358 19.56 5.05 3.18
N PHE A 359 19.33 4.17 4.16
CA PHE A 359 19.51 4.54 5.58
C PHE A 359 20.98 4.69 6.01
N ASN A 360 21.92 4.30 5.15
CA ASN A 360 23.35 4.48 5.40
C ASN A 360 23.86 5.87 4.98
N GLY A 361 22.96 6.75 4.53
CA GLY A 361 23.26 8.11 4.11
C GLY A 361 23.44 8.26 2.60
N GLY A 362 23.46 9.51 2.15
CA GLY A 362 23.50 9.89 0.75
C GLY A 362 22.23 10.63 0.31
N ALA A 363 22.33 11.38 -0.78
CA ALA A 363 21.16 12.02 -1.36
C ALA A 363 20.28 10.98 -2.07
N PRO A 364 18.93 11.06 -1.95
CA PRO A 364 18.05 10.19 -2.70
C PRO A 364 18.26 10.29 -4.21
N VAL A 365 18.13 9.17 -4.90
CA VAL A 365 18.31 9.07 -6.35
C VAL A 365 16.95 8.89 -7.02
N LYS A 366 16.71 9.63 -8.11
CA LYS A 366 15.53 9.44 -8.94
C LYS A 366 15.61 8.09 -9.64
N ILE A 367 14.58 7.27 -9.46
CA ILE A 367 14.40 6.00 -10.17
C ILE A 367 13.76 6.28 -11.54
N THR A 368 12.61 6.95 -11.55
CA THR A 368 11.87 7.26 -12.79
C THR A 368 10.91 8.43 -12.59
N SER A 369 10.35 8.95 -13.70
CA SER A 369 9.19 9.84 -13.67
C SER A 369 7.91 9.03 -13.52
N VAL A 370 6.92 9.57 -12.83
CA VAL A 370 5.61 8.95 -12.66
C VAL A 370 4.57 9.87 -13.26
N ASP A 371 4.20 9.57 -14.51
CA ASP A 371 3.18 10.33 -15.21
C ASP A 371 1.78 9.88 -14.76
N PRO A 372 0.83 10.82 -14.59
CA PRO A 372 -0.56 10.48 -14.33
C PRO A 372 -1.11 9.54 -15.42
N PRO A 373 -1.82 8.45 -15.07
CA PRO A 373 -2.45 7.55 -16.03
C PRO A 373 -3.59 8.19 -16.82
N VAL A 374 -4.23 9.19 -16.24
CA VAL A 374 -5.42 9.85 -16.78
C VAL A 374 -5.25 11.35 -16.64
N ALA A 375 -5.90 12.10 -17.53
CA ALA A 375 -5.96 13.54 -17.39
C ALA A 375 -6.70 13.89 -16.11
N ASP A 376 -6.12 14.81 -15.33
CA ASP A 376 -6.70 15.27 -14.08
C ASP A 376 -6.81 16.79 -14.09
N PRO A 377 -7.77 17.35 -14.83
CA PRO A 377 -7.91 18.80 -14.97
C PRO A 377 -8.38 19.49 -13.68
N GLU A 378 -8.85 18.73 -12.68
CA GLU A 378 -9.51 19.23 -11.47
C GLU A 378 -8.88 18.73 -10.16
N ASP A 379 -7.69 18.11 -10.21
CA ASP A 379 -6.98 17.52 -9.04
C ASP A 379 -7.78 16.42 -8.30
N ASN A 380 -8.60 15.69 -9.06
CA ASN A 380 -9.41 14.56 -8.60
C ASN A 380 -8.62 13.24 -8.54
N LEU A 381 -7.34 13.23 -8.94
CA LEU A 381 -6.49 12.04 -8.97
C LEU A 381 -5.56 11.97 -7.76
N ARG A 382 -5.95 11.18 -6.76
CA ARG A 382 -5.08 10.84 -5.64
C ARG A 382 -3.97 9.93 -6.11
N THR A 383 -2.74 10.19 -5.66
CA THR A 383 -1.55 9.42 -6.04
C THR A 383 -0.73 9.08 -4.80
N ALA A 384 -0.45 7.80 -4.57
CA ALA A 384 0.27 7.32 -3.40
C ALA A 384 1.24 6.18 -3.74
N LEU A 385 2.39 6.15 -3.06
CA LEU A 385 3.29 4.99 -3.11
C LEU A 385 2.84 4.00 -2.04
N ILE A 386 2.52 2.77 -2.45
CA ILE A 386 1.79 1.86 -1.56
C ILE A 386 2.68 0.71 -1.05
N ARG A 387 3.70 0.31 -1.82
CA ARG A 387 4.53 -0.84 -1.46
C ARG A 387 5.84 -0.88 -2.23
N TRP A 388 6.86 -1.41 -1.58
CA TRP A 388 8.06 -2.00 -2.21
C TRP A 388 8.00 -3.51 -1.98
N ASN A 389 7.83 -4.29 -3.03
CA ASN A 389 7.70 -5.75 -2.97
C ASN A 389 9.04 -6.48 -2.91
#